data_AF-A0A7W0S022-F1
#
_entry.id   AF-A0A7W0S022-F1
#
_cell.length_a   1.000
_cell.length_b   1.000
_cell.length_c   1.000
_cell.angle_alpha   90.00
_cell.angle_beta   90.00
_cell.angle_gamma   90.00
#
_symmetry.space_group_name_H-M   'P 1'
#
loop_
_entity.id
_entity.type
_entity.pdbx_description
1 polymer ?
#
loop_
_entity_poly.entity_id
_entity_poly.type
_entity_poly.pdbx_seq_one_letter_code
_entity_poly.pdbx_strand_id
1 'polypeptide(L)'
;GLGTSMGMTGPKSLLEVKDGLSFLDITARQVLEARERTGARLPLVLMNSFATREASLAALEHHPDLPADVPADFVQGKVPKLHAGDLLPASHPERPELEWAPPGHGDLYPSLVSSGMLAALLDAGYEYAFVANIDNLGAVLEPRILVWLAREEIPFAMEVADRTAADRKGGHVAMRPGGGLVLREIAQTPDTDVDAFQDVGRHRFFNTNTLWINLRALDEVLRQRGNVLGLPMIVNRKTLDPGDPDSPEVLQLETAMGAAIDVFDDSQAIRVPRERFAPVKTTNDLLALRSDAYVLGEDGVIGLAPERGNDGAPLVDLDPQHFRLVGDFDERFPAGPPSLVDCERLTVTGDVTFGADVVVRGSVEVEGPRQIEDGAVLQG
;
A
#
# COMPACT_ATOMS: atom_id res chain seq x y z
N GLY A 1 -0.55 -7.44 -4.09
CA GLY A 1 -0.58 -8.38 -2.94
C GLY A 1 -2.02 -8.80 -2.63
N LEU A 2 -2.19 -9.87 -1.86
CA LEU A 2 -3.52 -10.32 -1.40
C LEU A 2 -3.93 -9.53 -0.14
N GLY A 3 -5.21 -9.20 -0.02
CA GLY A 3 -5.77 -8.49 1.15
C GLY A 3 -6.07 -9.41 2.33
N THR A 4 -5.20 -10.37 2.65
CA THR A 4 -5.51 -11.48 3.58
C THR A 4 -5.82 -11.00 5.00
N SER A 5 -5.25 -9.88 5.46
CA SER A 5 -5.55 -9.29 6.77
C SER A 5 -7.02 -8.88 6.92
N MET A 6 -7.67 -8.59 5.80
CA MET A 6 -9.08 -8.18 5.65
C MET A 6 -9.96 -9.32 5.12
N GLY A 7 -9.47 -10.57 5.12
CA GLY A 7 -10.23 -11.74 4.66
C GLY A 7 -10.36 -11.88 3.15
N MET A 8 -9.64 -11.09 2.35
CA MET A 8 -9.75 -11.15 0.89
C MET A 8 -9.02 -12.37 0.31
N THR A 9 -9.66 -13.02 -0.66
CA THR A 9 -9.08 -14.12 -1.45
C THR A 9 -8.47 -13.66 -2.78
N GLY A 10 -8.79 -12.44 -3.22
CA GLY A 10 -8.30 -11.84 -4.46
C GLY A 10 -7.28 -10.70 -4.27
N PRO A 11 -6.84 -10.08 -5.38
CA PRO A 11 -5.99 -8.89 -5.33
C PRO A 11 -6.67 -7.79 -4.54
N LYS A 12 -5.94 -7.17 -3.62
CA LYS A 12 -6.45 -6.02 -2.87
C LYS A 12 -6.82 -4.85 -3.80
N SER A 13 -6.18 -4.74 -4.95
CA SER A 13 -6.45 -3.71 -5.96
C SER A 13 -7.89 -3.73 -6.49
N LEU A 14 -8.59 -4.86 -6.37
CA LEU A 14 -9.97 -5.03 -6.83
C LEU A 14 -11.01 -4.78 -5.73
N LEU A 15 -10.59 -4.45 -4.51
CA LEU A 15 -11.52 -4.03 -3.46
C LEU A 15 -12.17 -2.71 -3.88
N GLU A 16 -13.51 -2.68 -3.89
CA GLU A 16 -14.29 -1.46 -4.05
C GLU A 16 -14.06 -0.52 -2.86
N VAL A 17 -13.67 0.71 -3.14
CA VAL A 17 -13.25 1.69 -2.14
C VAL A 17 -14.04 2.98 -2.17
N LYS A 18 -14.57 3.38 -3.32
CA LYS A 18 -15.30 4.64 -3.46
C LYS A 18 -16.19 4.59 -4.69
N ASP A 19 -17.46 4.94 -4.54
CA ASP A 19 -18.42 5.17 -5.63
C ASP A 19 -18.48 4.04 -6.69
N GLY A 20 -18.47 2.77 -6.26
CA GLY A 20 -18.49 1.63 -7.18
C GLY A 20 -17.14 1.30 -7.83
N LEU A 21 -16.06 1.98 -7.44
CA LEU A 21 -14.74 1.86 -8.04
C LEU A 21 -13.76 1.16 -7.11
N SER A 22 -12.97 0.26 -7.69
CA SER A 22 -11.85 -0.36 -7.01
C SER A 22 -10.62 0.55 -6.94
N PHE A 23 -9.61 0.16 -6.16
CA PHE A 23 -8.32 0.86 -6.19
C PHE A 23 -7.76 0.94 -7.62
N LEU A 24 -7.86 -0.15 -8.38
CA LEU A 24 -7.34 -0.22 -9.74
C LEU A 24 -8.09 0.72 -10.69
N ASP A 25 -9.41 0.82 -10.55
CA ASP A 25 -10.22 1.73 -11.37
C ASP A 25 -9.83 3.19 -11.11
N ILE A 26 -9.63 3.55 -9.85
CA ILE A 26 -9.22 4.90 -9.47
C ILE A 26 -7.80 5.19 -9.95
N THR A 27 -6.86 4.26 -9.79
CA THR A 27 -5.50 4.41 -10.34
C THR A 27 -5.51 4.54 -11.87
N ALA A 28 -6.34 3.76 -12.58
CA ALA A 28 -6.47 3.88 -14.03
C ALA A 28 -6.97 5.28 -14.44
N ARG A 29 -7.99 5.80 -13.75
CA ARG A 29 -8.49 7.18 -13.96
C ARG A 29 -7.40 8.22 -13.71
N GLN A 30 -6.66 8.11 -12.60
CA GLN A 30 -5.55 9.03 -12.29
C GLN A 30 -4.49 9.07 -13.40
N VAL A 31 -4.15 7.92 -13.99
CA VAL A 31 -3.21 7.82 -15.11
C VAL A 31 -3.80 8.48 -16.36
N LEU A 32 -5.05 8.18 -16.71
CA LEU A 32 -5.72 8.73 -17.89
C LEU A 32 -5.87 10.26 -17.80
N GLU A 33 -6.30 10.78 -16.65
CA GLU A 33 -6.37 12.23 -16.37
C GLU A 33 -4.99 12.89 -16.46
N ALA A 34 -3.95 12.23 -15.93
CA ALA A 34 -2.58 12.72 -16.06
C ALA A 34 -2.11 12.75 -17.52
N ARG A 35 -2.48 11.76 -18.35
CA ARG A 35 -2.21 11.75 -19.79
C ARG A 35 -2.93 12.90 -20.49
N GLU A 36 -4.21 13.10 -20.22
CA GLU A 36 -5.01 14.17 -20.85
C GLU A 36 -4.43 15.55 -20.51
N ARG A 37 -4.16 15.80 -19.22
CA ARG A 37 -3.64 17.10 -18.75
C ARG A 37 -2.25 17.44 -19.29
N THR A 38 -1.40 16.44 -19.51
CA THR A 38 0.02 16.67 -19.82
C THR A 38 0.42 16.31 -21.25
N GLY A 39 -0.40 15.51 -21.95
CA GLY A 39 -0.04 14.90 -23.24
C GLY A 39 1.05 13.82 -23.14
N ALA A 40 1.44 13.39 -21.93
CA ALA A 40 2.47 12.37 -21.75
C ALA A 40 1.95 10.95 -22.05
N ARG A 41 2.85 10.05 -22.50
CA ARG A 41 2.51 8.63 -22.74
C ARG A 41 2.14 7.85 -21.48
N LEU A 42 2.69 8.24 -20.32
CA LEU A 42 2.55 7.65 -18.97
C LEU A 42 1.93 6.22 -18.91
N PRO A 43 2.74 5.14 -18.98
CA PRO A 43 2.24 3.78 -18.89
C PRO A 43 1.88 3.43 -17.43
N LEU A 44 0.79 2.69 -17.23
CA LEU A 44 0.53 1.99 -15.97
C LEU A 44 1.10 0.57 -16.09
N VAL A 45 2.04 0.23 -15.20
CA VAL A 45 2.64 -1.11 -15.14
C VAL A 45 2.37 -1.71 -13.77
N LEU A 46 1.72 -2.87 -13.74
CA LEU A 46 1.41 -3.60 -12.52
C LEU A 46 2.49 -4.65 -12.21
N MET A 47 3.08 -4.58 -11.02
CA MET A 47 3.84 -5.71 -10.48
C MET A 47 2.87 -6.71 -9.83
N ASN A 48 2.55 -7.79 -10.54
CA ASN A 48 1.65 -8.82 -10.07
C ASN A 48 2.40 -9.97 -9.39
N SER A 49 1.72 -10.68 -8.52
CA SER A 49 2.11 -12.03 -8.09
C SER A 49 1.38 -13.09 -8.91
N PHE A 50 1.84 -14.34 -8.78
CA PHE A 50 1.15 -15.52 -9.32
C PHE A 50 -0.32 -15.65 -8.86
N ALA A 51 -0.69 -15.05 -7.72
CA ALA A 51 -2.05 -15.08 -7.18
C ALA A 51 -2.89 -13.86 -7.58
N THR A 52 -2.32 -12.87 -8.27
CA THR A 52 -3.01 -11.61 -8.56
C THR A 52 -3.09 -11.25 -10.04
N ARG A 53 -2.18 -11.79 -10.86
CA ARG A 53 -2.05 -11.41 -12.28
C ARG A 53 -3.34 -11.51 -13.08
N GLU A 54 -3.96 -12.69 -13.11
CA GLU A 54 -5.11 -12.96 -13.98
C GLU A 54 -6.27 -12.01 -13.69
N ALA A 55 -6.66 -11.90 -12.42
CA ALA A 55 -7.74 -11.02 -11.99
C ALA A 55 -7.40 -9.53 -12.23
N SER A 56 -6.15 -9.09 -11.98
CA SER A 56 -5.72 -7.72 -12.27
C SER A 56 -5.79 -7.40 -13.77
N LEU A 57 -5.32 -8.31 -14.64
CA LEU A 57 -5.34 -8.09 -16.09
C LEU A 57 -6.77 -8.10 -16.65
N ALA A 58 -7.63 -9.02 -16.19
CA ALA A 58 -9.04 -9.02 -16.56
C ALA A 58 -9.76 -7.73 -16.14
N ALA A 59 -9.41 -7.15 -14.99
CA ALA A 59 -9.93 -5.85 -14.58
C ALA A 59 -9.45 -4.72 -15.51
N LEU A 60 -8.19 -4.74 -15.96
CA LEU A 60 -7.66 -3.75 -16.91
C LEU A 60 -8.35 -3.77 -18.28
N GLU A 61 -8.97 -4.86 -18.70
CA GLU A 61 -9.73 -4.93 -19.95
C GLU A 61 -10.94 -3.97 -19.98
N HIS A 62 -11.43 -3.55 -18.81
CA HIS A 62 -12.48 -2.54 -18.68
C HIS A 62 -11.99 -1.10 -18.94
N HIS A 63 -10.67 -0.91 -19.14
CA HIS A 63 -10.02 0.39 -19.37
C HIS A 63 -9.30 0.39 -20.74
N PRO A 64 -10.02 0.42 -21.87
CA PRO A 64 -9.44 0.24 -23.20
C PRO A 64 -8.47 1.35 -23.64
N ASP A 65 -8.51 2.51 -22.99
CA ASP A 65 -7.62 3.65 -23.26
C ASP A 65 -6.30 3.60 -22.45
N LEU A 66 -6.18 2.65 -21.52
CA LEU A 66 -5.02 2.51 -20.65
C LEU A 66 -3.77 1.88 -21.29
N PRO A 67 -3.88 0.91 -22.23
CA PRO A 67 -2.71 0.31 -22.88
C PRO A 67 -1.71 1.37 -23.40
N ALA A 68 -0.42 1.04 -23.30
CA ALA A 68 0.69 1.89 -23.72
C ALA A 68 1.67 1.07 -24.58
N ASP A 69 2.84 1.62 -24.88
CA ASP A 69 3.89 1.00 -25.69
C ASP A 69 4.84 0.07 -24.92
N VAL A 70 4.47 -0.30 -23.69
CA VAL A 70 5.13 -1.32 -22.87
C VAL A 70 4.09 -2.28 -22.28
N PRO A 71 4.46 -3.52 -21.89
CA PRO A 71 3.52 -4.44 -21.28
C PRO A 71 2.88 -3.85 -20.01
N ALA A 72 1.58 -4.10 -19.82
CA ALA A 72 0.82 -3.56 -18.69
C ALA A 72 1.21 -4.20 -17.34
N ASP A 73 1.98 -5.28 -17.36
CA ASP A 73 2.38 -5.98 -16.15
C ASP A 73 3.71 -6.74 -16.28
N PHE A 74 4.25 -7.09 -15.12
CA PHE A 74 5.27 -8.12 -14.98
C PHE A 74 5.02 -8.88 -13.67
N VAL A 75 5.56 -10.09 -13.58
CA VAL A 75 5.31 -10.98 -12.44
C VAL A 75 6.53 -11.00 -11.53
N GLN A 76 6.29 -10.75 -10.24
CA GLN A 76 7.30 -10.86 -9.20
C GLN A 76 7.72 -12.33 -8.96
N GLY A 77 8.88 -12.52 -8.33
CA GLY A 77 9.39 -13.82 -7.91
C GLY A 77 8.53 -14.53 -6.86
N LYS A 78 8.90 -15.78 -6.59
CA LYS A 78 8.39 -16.58 -5.47
C LYS A 78 9.55 -17.32 -4.82
N VAL A 79 9.51 -17.44 -3.50
CA VAL A 79 10.53 -18.14 -2.71
C VAL A 79 9.87 -19.24 -1.87
N PRO A 80 10.57 -20.36 -1.61
CA PRO A 80 10.05 -21.38 -0.72
C PRO A 80 9.94 -20.83 0.70
N LYS A 81 8.87 -21.19 1.39
CA LYS A 81 8.81 -21.06 2.85
C LYS A 81 9.77 -22.09 3.44
N LEU A 82 10.52 -21.73 4.48
CA LEU A 82 11.49 -22.62 5.11
C LEU A 82 10.96 -23.06 6.47
N HIS A 83 11.09 -24.33 6.85
CA HIS A 83 10.78 -24.75 8.22
C HIS A 83 11.66 -23.99 9.22
N ALA A 84 11.06 -23.47 10.29
CA ALA A 84 11.78 -22.62 11.25
C ALA A 84 12.87 -23.37 12.05
N GLY A 85 12.77 -24.70 12.16
CA GLY A 85 13.68 -25.54 12.94
C GLY A 85 14.95 -25.97 12.20
N ASP A 86 14.85 -26.25 10.89
CA ASP A 86 15.96 -26.81 10.10
C ASP A 86 16.31 -26.01 8.84
N LEU A 87 15.53 -24.97 8.52
CA LEU A 87 15.68 -24.10 7.35
C LEU A 87 15.53 -24.80 6.01
N LEU A 88 14.98 -26.03 5.98
CA LEU A 88 14.67 -26.74 4.74
C LEU A 88 13.35 -26.21 4.13
N PRO A 89 13.18 -26.27 2.80
CA PRO A 89 11.90 -25.95 2.17
C PRO A 89 10.75 -26.73 2.81
N ALA A 90 9.71 -26.02 3.23
CA ALA A 90 8.52 -26.62 3.78
C ALA A 90 7.75 -27.38 2.69
N SER A 91 7.10 -28.47 3.08
CA SER A 91 6.25 -29.25 2.18
C SER A 91 4.82 -29.36 2.70
N HIS A 92 3.86 -29.16 1.78
CA HIS A 92 2.44 -29.34 1.98
C HIS A 92 1.84 -30.08 0.76
N PRO A 93 1.98 -31.41 0.66
CA PRO A 93 1.63 -32.17 -0.54
C PRO A 93 0.20 -31.99 -1.05
N GLU A 94 -0.76 -31.78 -0.14
CA GLU A 94 -2.17 -31.58 -0.49
C GLU A 94 -2.47 -30.19 -1.07
N ARG A 95 -1.62 -29.20 -0.77
CA ARG A 95 -1.75 -27.80 -1.19
C ARG A 95 -0.35 -27.19 -1.43
N PRO A 96 0.33 -27.60 -2.52
CA PRO A 96 1.72 -27.19 -2.79
C PRO A 96 1.90 -25.68 -2.94
N GLU A 97 0.84 -24.93 -3.25
CA GLU A 97 0.86 -23.47 -3.29
C GLU A 97 1.21 -22.84 -1.93
N LEU A 98 0.91 -23.52 -0.82
CA LEU A 98 1.26 -23.07 0.52
C LEU A 98 2.76 -23.17 0.81
N GLU A 99 3.52 -23.93 0.02
CA GLU A 99 4.98 -24.06 0.16
C GLU A 99 5.72 -22.79 -0.31
N TRP A 100 5.03 -21.87 -0.99
CA TRP A 100 5.63 -20.69 -1.61
C TRP A 100 5.11 -19.40 -0.98
N ALA A 101 5.97 -18.39 -0.98
CA ALA A 101 5.63 -17.03 -0.56
C ALA A 101 6.22 -16.01 -1.54
N PRO A 102 5.59 -14.83 -1.65
CA PRO A 102 6.23 -13.70 -2.31
C PRO A 102 7.41 -13.19 -1.47
N PRO A 103 8.57 -12.87 -2.07
CA PRO A 103 9.77 -12.39 -1.34
C PRO A 103 9.72 -10.91 -0.92
N GLY A 104 8.52 -10.40 -0.61
CA GLY A 104 8.28 -9.00 -0.30
C GLY A 104 8.35 -8.08 -1.52
N HIS A 105 8.01 -6.81 -1.34
CA HIS A 105 7.95 -5.83 -2.44
C HIS A 105 9.33 -5.37 -2.91
N GLY A 106 10.41 -5.63 -2.16
CA GLY A 106 11.79 -5.38 -2.62
C GLY A 106 12.23 -6.25 -3.79
N ASP A 107 11.46 -7.29 -4.11
CA ASP A 107 11.63 -8.10 -5.32
C ASP A 107 11.29 -7.35 -6.62
N LEU A 108 10.75 -6.13 -6.52
CA LEU A 108 10.60 -5.20 -7.64
C LEU A 108 11.84 -5.16 -8.55
N TYR A 109 13.01 -4.98 -7.98
CA TYR A 109 14.25 -4.78 -8.74
C TYR A 109 14.72 -6.02 -9.51
N PRO A 110 14.87 -7.21 -8.88
CA PRO A 110 15.21 -8.43 -9.63
C PRO A 110 14.10 -8.82 -10.62
N SER A 111 12.83 -8.55 -10.32
CA SER A 111 11.71 -8.87 -11.21
C SER A 111 11.62 -7.96 -12.42
N LEU A 112 11.97 -6.67 -12.28
CA LEU A 112 12.13 -5.76 -13.41
C LEU A 112 13.18 -6.27 -14.42
N VAL A 113 14.30 -6.82 -13.93
CA VAL A 113 15.35 -7.38 -14.80
C VAL A 113 14.91 -8.70 -15.41
N SER A 114 14.51 -9.67 -14.58
CA SER A 114 14.26 -11.04 -15.01
C SER A 114 13.05 -11.17 -15.95
N SER A 115 12.07 -10.28 -15.84
CA SER A 115 10.93 -10.20 -16.77
C SER A 115 11.26 -9.49 -18.09
N GLY A 116 12.39 -8.79 -18.18
CA GLY A 116 12.72 -7.90 -19.29
C GLY A 116 11.99 -6.55 -19.25
N MET A 117 11.19 -6.27 -18.23
CA MET A 117 10.44 -5.00 -18.11
C MET A 117 11.37 -3.78 -18.02
N LEU A 118 12.50 -3.88 -17.31
CA LEU A 118 13.48 -2.78 -17.24
C LEU A 118 14.01 -2.42 -18.62
N ALA A 119 14.37 -3.43 -19.42
CA ALA A 119 14.84 -3.24 -20.78
C ALA A 119 13.74 -2.65 -21.67
N ALA A 120 12.51 -3.17 -21.59
CA ALA A 120 11.37 -2.66 -22.35
C ALA A 120 11.08 -1.18 -22.06
N LEU A 121 11.12 -0.77 -20.79
CA LEU A 121 10.96 0.63 -20.40
C LEU A 121 12.08 1.51 -20.96
N LEU A 122 13.34 1.10 -20.81
CA LEU A 122 14.49 1.86 -21.31
C LEU A 122 14.52 1.97 -22.83
N ASP A 123 14.20 0.89 -23.54
CA ASP A 123 14.14 0.84 -25.01
C ASP A 123 13.01 1.72 -25.57
N ALA A 124 11.89 1.83 -24.83
CA ALA A 124 10.79 2.76 -25.12
C ALA A 124 11.06 4.21 -24.66
N GLY A 125 12.28 4.49 -24.15
CA GLY A 125 12.74 5.82 -23.78
C GLY A 125 12.21 6.35 -22.44
N TYR A 126 11.73 5.47 -21.55
CA TYR A 126 11.36 5.85 -20.19
C TYR A 126 12.60 5.93 -19.30
N GLU A 127 12.77 7.05 -18.59
CA GLU A 127 13.96 7.29 -17.75
C GLU A 127 13.66 7.28 -16.25
N TYR A 128 12.41 7.53 -15.86
CA TYR A 128 11.99 7.57 -14.47
C TYR A 128 10.77 6.68 -14.26
N ALA A 129 10.75 5.99 -13.13
CA ALA A 129 9.58 5.27 -12.63
C ALA A 129 9.09 5.91 -11.33
N PHE A 130 7.78 6.14 -11.26
CA PHE A 130 7.04 6.42 -10.04
C PHE A 130 6.42 5.11 -9.56
N VAL A 131 6.80 4.64 -8.38
CA VAL A 131 6.37 3.35 -7.83
C VAL A 131 5.64 3.59 -6.52
N ALA A 132 4.41 3.09 -6.41
CA ALA A 132 3.60 3.24 -5.22
C ALA A 132 2.82 1.96 -4.91
N ASN A 133 2.38 1.83 -3.66
CA ASN A 133 1.41 0.80 -3.32
C ASN A 133 0.04 1.15 -3.90
N ILE A 134 -0.61 0.19 -4.57
CA ILE A 134 -1.95 0.38 -5.14
C ILE A 134 -3.01 0.70 -4.07
N ASP A 135 -2.78 0.31 -2.82
CA ASP A 135 -3.69 0.62 -1.72
C ASP A 135 -3.48 2.01 -1.09
N ASN A 136 -2.55 2.82 -1.63
CA ASN A 136 -2.34 4.23 -1.30
C ASN A 136 -2.84 5.12 -2.46
N LEU A 137 -4.11 5.52 -2.41
CA LEU A 137 -4.73 6.33 -3.48
C LEU A 137 -4.26 7.79 -3.49
N GLY A 138 -3.58 8.23 -2.43
CA GLY A 138 -2.92 9.53 -2.37
C GLY A 138 -1.61 9.60 -3.16
N ALA A 139 -1.05 8.45 -3.55
CA ALA A 139 0.18 8.39 -4.34
C ALA A 139 -0.08 8.73 -5.81
N VAL A 140 -0.20 10.02 -6.09
CA VAL A 140 -0.45 10.54 -7.44
C VAL A 140 0.80 11.18 -8.03
N LEU A 141 1.02 11.03 -9.34
CA LEU A 141 2.20 11.60 -10.00
C LEU A 141 2.21 13.12 -9.89
N GLU A 142 3.31 13.67 -9.35
CA GLU A 142 3.53 15.12 -9.20
C GLU A 142 4.69 15.59 -10.10
N PRO A 143 4.41 16.28 -11.22
CA PRO A 143 5.45 16.70 -12.17
C PRO A 143 6.55 17.56 -11.57
N ARG A 144 6.28 18.36 -10.52
CA ARG A 144 7.30 19.19 -9.86
C ARG A 144 8.38 18.34 -9.19
N ILE A 145 8.01 17.19 -8.62
CA ILE A 145 8.98 16.24 -8.06
C ILE A 145 9.82 15.65 -9.19
N LEU A 146 9.20 15.23 -10.29
CA LEU A 146 9.92 14.71 -11.45
C LEU A 146 10.92 15.72 -12.03
N VAL A 147 10.52 17.00 -12.17
CA VAL A 147 11.41 18.07 -12.63
C VAL A 147 12.60 18.27 -11.69
N TRP A 148 12.39 18.21 -10.38
CA TRP A 148 13.46 18.28 -9.40
C TRP A 148 14.42 17.09 -9.51
N LEU A 149 13.91 15.86 -9.62
CA LEU A 149 14.72 14.66 -9.80
C LEU A 149 15.58 14.72 -11.07
N ALA A 150 15.01 15.19 -12.17
CA ALA A 150 15.71 15.32 -13.44
C ALA A 150 16.78 16.41 -13.41
N ARG A 151 16.48 17.56 -12.78
CA ARG A 151 17.43 18.68 -12.70
C ARG A 151 18.63 18.39 -11.81
N GLU A 152 18.39 17.72 -10.68
CA GLU A 152 19.42 17.39 -9.70
C GLU A 152 20.04 16.00 -9.94
N GLU A 153 19.66 15.32 -11.02
CA GLU A 153 20.14 13.97 -11.41
C GLU A 153 19.99 12.92 -10.29
N ILE A 154 18.91 13.02 -9.51
CA ILE A 154 18.70 12.16 -8.33
C ILE A 154 18.35 10.74 -8.79
N PRO A 155 19.14 9.71 -8.40
CA PRO A 155 18.94 8.35 -8.87
C PRO A 155 17.76 7.65 -8.19
N PHE A 156 17.47 8.01 -6.95
CA PHE A 156 16.44 7.40 -6.14
C PHE A 156 15.90 8.40 -5.12
N ALA A 157 14.59 8.56 -5.04
CA ALA A 157 13.95 9.33 -3.99
C ALA A 157 12.79 8.58 -3.34
N MET A 158 12.63 8.77 -2.03
CA MET A 158 11.53 8.25 -1.24
C MET A 158 10.67 9.40 -0.74
N GLU A 159 9.37 9.35 -1.00
CA GLU A 159 8.44 10.26 -0.32
C GLU A 159 8.24 9.79 1.12
N VAL A 160 8.41 10.71 2.07
CA VAL A 160 8.18 10.48 3.49
C VAL A 160 7.12 11.44 4.01
N ALA A 161 6.21 10.94 4.85
CA ALA A 161 5.21 11.77 5.50
C ALA A 161 5.61 12.04 6.95
N ASP A 162 5.07 13.11 7.53
CA ASP A 162 5.13 13.28 8.99
C ASP A 162 4.44 12.11 9.67
N ARG A 163 5.16 11.52 10.62
CA ARG A 163 4.69 10.36 11.37
C ARG A 163 3.69 10.78 12.43
N THR A 164 2.68 9.96 12.62
CA THR A 164 1.59 10.11 13.58
C THR A 164 1.55 8.90 14.51
N ALA A 165 0.74 8.98 15.58
CA ALA A 165 0.55 7.85 16.49
C ALA A 165 -0.11 6.61 15.84
N ALA A 166 -0.72 6.78 14.66
CA ALA A 166 -1.29 5.70 13.86
C ALA A 166 -0.22 4.92 13.08
N ASP A 167 0.94 5.52 12.82
CA ASP A 167 2.02 4.94 12.01
C ASP A 167 2.92 4.01 12.84
N ARG A 168 2.31 2.96 13.39
CA ARG A 168 2.97 1.97 14.26
C ARG A 168 3.61 0.81 13.50
N LYS A 169 3.11 0.50 12.30
CA LYS A 169 3.57 -0.61 11.45
C LYS A 169 4.16 -0.06 10.15
N GLY A 170 5.34 -0.53 9.78
CA GLY A 170 6.10 -0.10 8.59
C GLY A 170 7.51 0.37 8.99
N GLY A 171 8.06 1.32 8.25
CA GLY A 171 9.43 1.79 8.44
C GLY A 171 9.57 3.31 8.48
N HIS A 172 10.59 3.77 9.20
CA HIS A 172 11.00 5.17 9.22
C HIS A 172 12.36 5.34 8.54
N VAL A 173 12.60 6.51 7.96
CA VAL A 173 13.93 6.86 7.43
C VAL A 173 14.83 7.27 8.60
N ALA A 174 16.11 6.92 8.48
CA ALA A 174 17.18 7.34 9.36
C ALA A 174 18.42 7.70 8.54
N MET A 175 19.40 8.32 9.19
CA MET A 175 20.70 8.64 8.59
C MET A 175 21.77 7.79 9.27
N ARG A 176 22.66 7.18 8.48
CA ARG A 176 23.76 6.37 9.03
C ARG A 176 24.87 7.26 9.60
N PRO A 177 25.63 6.75 10.59
CA PRO A 177 26.92 7.36 10.94
C PRO A 177 27.81 7.41 9.70
N GLY A 178 28.27 8.59 9.30
CA GLY A 178 29.05 8.80 8.07
C GLY A 178 28.26 9.30 6.87
N GLY A 179 26.94 9.48 6.99
CA GLY A 179 26.06 9.98 5.93
C GLY A 179 25.29 8.88 5.20
N GLY A 180 24.40 9.29 4.30
CA GLY A 180 23.50 8.39 3.60
C GLY A 180 22.24 8.01 4.39
N LEU A 181 21.17 7.76 3.66
CA LEU A 181 19.86 7.42 4.21
C LEU A 181 19.70 5.91 4.30
N VAL A 182 19.00 5.46 5.33
CA VAL A 182 18.62 4.06 5.52
C VAL A 182 17.15 3.97 5.91
N LEU A 183 16.46 2.93 5.42
CA LEU A 183 15.13 2.56 5.88
C LEU A 183 15.26 1.53 6.99
N ARG A 184 14.61 1.77 8.12
CA ARG A 184 14.47 0.77 9.18
C ARG A 184 13.01 0.38 9.32
N GLU A 185 12.71 -0.88 9.03
CA GLU A 185 11.39 -1.48 9.25
C GLU A 185 11.25 -1.94 10.71
N ILE A 186 10.02 -1.99 11.22
CA ILE A 186 9.75 -2.53 12.57
C ILE A 186 10.22 -3.98 12.71
N ALA A 187 10.09 -4.79 11.65
CA ALA A 187 10.54 -6.18 11.61
C ALA A 187 12.07 -6.34 11.70
N GLN A 188 12.82 -5.26 11.49
CA GLN A 188 14.29 -5.22 11.60
C GLN A 188 14.74 -4.62 12.95
N THR A 189 13.80 -4.22 13.81
CA THR A 189 14.09 -3.52 15.06
C THR A 189 14.24 -4.54 16.19
N PRO A 190 15.37 -4.57 16.90
CA PRO A 190 15.53 -5.40 18.10
C PRO A 190 14.49 -5.03 19.17
N ASP A 191 14.04 -6.02 19.95
CA ASP A 191 13.03 -5.81 21.01
C ASP A 191 13.42 -4.68 21.99
N THR A 192 14.71 -4.51 22.27
CA THR A 192 15.25 -3.45 23.14
C THR A 192 15.07 -2.04 22.59
N ASP A 193 14.88 -1.91 21.27
CA ASP A 193 14.85 -0.64 20.55
C ASP A 193 13.43 -0.27 20.08
N VAL A 194 12.43 -1.11 20.37
CA VAL A 194 11.04 -0.91 19.92
C VAL A 194 10.46 0.40 20.46
N ASP A 195 10.71 0.75 21.72
CA ASP A 195 10.22 2.02 22.30
C ASP A 195 10.83 3.21 21.56
N ALA A 196 12.13 3.17 21.28
CA ALA A 196 12.81 4.20 20.51
C ALA A 196 12.29 4.25 19.05
N PHE A 197 11.99 3.10 18.45
CA PHE A 197 11.38 3.01 17.13
C PHE A 197 9.97 3.62 17.11
N GLN A 198 9.16 3.44 18.15
CA GLN A 198 7.81 3.98 18.24
C GLN A 198 7.77 5.46 18.65
N ASP A 199 8.88 6.04 19.09
CA ASP A 199 9.00 7.46 19.39
C ASP A 199 8.92 8.30 18.10
N VAL A 200 7.72 8.81 17.83
CA VAL A 200 7.40 9.71 16.71
C VAL A 200 8.18 11.03 16.79
N GLY A 201 8.50 11.51 18.00
CA GLY A 201 9.28 12.74 18.19
C GLY A 201 10.75 12.57 17.79
N ARG A 202 11.28 11.34 17.93
CA ARG A 202 12.63 10.95 17.50
C ARG A 202 12.68 10.59 16.02
N HIS A 203 11.82 9.67 15.58
CA HIS A 203 11.75 9.19 14.20
C HIS A 203 10.50 9.75 13.52
N ARG A 204 10.64 10.99 13.03
CA ARG A 204 9.54 11.84 12.56
C ARG A 204 9.04 11.54 11.15
N PHE A 205 9.84 10.85 10.34
CA PHE A 205 9.58 10.68 8.91
C PHE A 205 9.28 9.23 8.60
N PHE A 206 8.04 8.98 8.17
CA PHE A 206 7.54 7.66 7.88
C PHE A 206 7.58 7.38 6.37
N ASN A 207 8.05 6.20 5.98
CA ASN A 207 8.10 5.79 4.58
C ASN A 207 6.67 5.59 4.04
N THR A 208 6.32 6.34 3.00
CA THR A 208 5.01 6.20 2.33
C THR A 208 4.95 4.99 1.40
N ASN A 209 6.12 4.39 1.12
CA ASN A 209 6.35 3.41 0.05
C ASN A 209 6.01 3.96 -1.34
N THR A 210 6.10 5.28 -1.51
CA THR A 210 6.07 5.98 -2.79
C THR A 210 7.50 6.37 -3.17
N LEU A 211 8.01 5.78 -4.24
CA LEU A 211 9.39 5.88 -4.67
C LEU A 211 9.49 6.46 -6.07
N TRP A 212 10.57 7.19 -6.29
CA TRP A 212 10.96 7.68 -7.60
C TRP A 212 12.32 7.11 -7.95
N ILE A 213 12.45 6.51 -9.13
CA ILE A 213 13.64 5.75 -9.50
C ILE A 213 14.08 6.20 -10.89
N ASN A 214 15.33 6.62 -11.03
CA ASN A 214 15.97 6.77 -12.33
C ASN A 214 16.32 5.37 -12.86
N LEU A 215 15.67 4.96 -13.95
CA LEU A 215 15.78 3.62 -14.52
C LEU A 215 17.17 3.34 -15.11
N ARG A 216 17.87 4.37 -15.61
CA ARG A 216 19.24 4.22 -16.11
C ARG A 216 20.23 3.99 -14.96
N ALA A 217 20.10 4.75 -13.89
CA ALA A 217 20.91 4.57 -12.68
C ALA A 217 20.64 3.19 -12.05
N LEU A 218 19.38 2.75 -12.03
CA LEU A 218 19.00 1.43 -11.57
C LEU A 218 19.64 0.31 -12.41
N ASP A 219 19.55 0.39 -13.75
CA ASP A 219 20.16 -0.60 -14.66
C ASP A 219 21.68 -0.68 -14.47
N GLU A 220 22.36 0.45 -14.36
CA GLU A 220 23.81 0.48 -14.13
C GLU A 220 24.18 -0.18 -12.79
N VAL A 221 23.52 0.19 -11.69
CA VAL A 221 23.79 -0.38 -10.36
C VAL A 221 23.49 -1.88 -10.34
N LEU A 222 22.42 -2.33 -10.99
CA LEU A 222 22.09 -3.75 -11.09
C LEU A 222 23.17 -4.51 -11.86
N ARG A 223 23.63 -3.99 -13.01
CA ARG A 223 24.71 -4.62 -13.79
C ARG A 223 26.00 -4.71 -13.02
N GLN A 224 26.41 -3.63 -12.36
CA GLN A 224 27.63 -3.60 -11.52
C GLN A 224 27.58 -4.62 -10.38
N ARG A 225 26.38 -4.87 -9.82
CA ARG A 225 26.17 -5.79 -8.71
C ARG A 225 25.69 -7.19 -9.13
N GLY A 226 25.77 -7.53 -10.43
CA GLY A 226 25.34 -8.85 -10.92
C GLY A 226 23.86 -9.15 -10.65
N ASN A 227 23.00 -8.14 -10.77
CA ASN A 227 21.55 -8.15 -10.48
C ASN A 227 21.17 -8.41 -9.01
N VAL A 228 22.11 -8.26 -8.07
CA VAL A 228 21.88 -8.42 -6.64
C VAL A 228 22.13 -7.11 -5.91
N LEU A 229 21.08 -6.32 -5.63
CA LEU A 229 21.22 -5.03 -4.96
C LEU A 229 21.77 -5.12 -3.53
N GLY A 230 21.61 -6.27 -2.87
CA GLY A 230 22.04 -6.47 -1.48
C GLY A 230 21.10 -5.82 -0.47
N LEU A 231 19.79 -5.81 -0.74
CA LEU A 231 18.79 -5.29 0.19
C LEU A 231 18.80 -6.09 1.51
N PRO A 232 18.59 -5.43 2.67
CA PRO A 232 18.54 -6.12 3.94
C PRO A 232 17.35 -7.07 4.02
N MET A 233 17.65 -8.33 4.36
CA MET A 233 16.66 -9.39 4.49
C MET A 233 15.77 -9.16 5.72
N ILE A 234 14.47 -9.43 5.56
CA ILE A 234 13.46 -9.47 6.60
C ILE A 234 13.06 -10.93 6.79
N VAL A 235 13.07 -11.41 8.03
CA VAL A 235 12.72 -12.80 8.37
C VAL A 235 11.37 -12.81 9.08
N ASN A 236 10.31 -13.18 8.36
CA ASN A 236 8.96 -13.26 8.90
C ASN A 236 8.65 -14.67 9.38
N ARG A 237 8.32 -14.83 10.67
CA ARG A 237 7.81 -16.08 11.25
C ARG A 237 6.30 -16.19 11.05
N LYS A 238 5.86 -17.30 10.46
CA LYS A 238 4.46 -17.59 10.12
C LYS A 238 4.18 -19.08 10.31
N THR A 239 2.91 -19.47 10.19
CA THR A 239 2.51 -20.86 9.99
C THR A 239 2.51 -21.20 8.50
N LEU A 240 2.74 -22.48 8.16
CA LEU A 240 2.76 -22.96 6.77
C LEU A 240 1.42 -22.68 6.07
N ASP A 241 0.33 -23.05 6.73
CA ASP A 241 -1.03 -22.65 6.38
C ASP A 241 -1.46 -21.46 7.26
N PRO A 242 -1.71 -20.27 6.68
CA PRO A 242 -2.24 -19.13 7.42
C PRO A 242 -3.63 -19.34 8.02
N GLY A 243 -4.42 -20.29 7.50
CA GLY A 243 -5.74 -20.66 7.99
C GLY A 243 -5.72 -21.70 9.12
N ASP A 244 -4.57 -22.34 9.37
CA ASP A 244 -4.39 -23.36 10.41
C ASP A 244 -3.26 -22.95 11.36
N PRO A 245 -3.59 -22.46 12.57
CA PRO A 245 -2.59 -22.03 13.55
C PRO A 245 -1.72 -23.17 14.08
N ASP A 246 -2.15 -24.43 13.92
CA ASP A 246 -1.41 -25.62 14.37
C ASP A 246 -0.48 -26.17 13.27
N SER A 247 -0.52 -25.60 12.06
CA SER A 247 0.37 -25.99 10.97
C SER A 247 1.84 -25.60 11.25
N PRO A 248 2.83 -26.30 10.64
CA PRO A 248 4.24 -26.11 10.98
C PRO A 248 4.71 -24.66 10.90
N GLU A 249 5.55 -24.24 11.85
CA GLU A 249 6.19 -22.92 11.81
C GLU A 249 7.17 -22.84 10.64
N VAL A 250 7.07 -21.75 9.89
CA VAL A 250 7.90 -21.45 8.74
C VAL A 250 8.43 -20.02 8.76
N LEU A 251 9.55 -19.83 8.06
CA LEU A 251 10.16 -18.55 7.78
C LEU A 251 9.85 -18.15 6.33
N GLN A 252 9.44 -16.90 6.16
CA GLN A 252 9.32 -16.23 4.88
C GLN A 252 10.41 -15.17 4.80
N LEU A 253 11.26 -15.27 3.79
CA LEU A 253 12.36 -14.34 3.56
C LEU A 253 11.89 -13.26 2.59
N GLU A 254 11.92 -12.02 3.06
CA GLU A 254 11.41 -10.87 2.31
C GLU A 254 12.45 -9.74 2.24
N THR A 255 12.23 -8.83 1.31
CA THR A 255 12.93 -7.53 1.28
C THR A 255 11.92 -6.40 1.06
N ALA A 256 12.28 -5.19 1.51
CA ALA A 256 11.46 -4.00 1.32
C ALA A 256 12.05 -3.12 0.20
N MET A 257 11.21 -2.70 -0.76
CA MET A 257 11.65 -1.88 -1.89
C MET A 257 12.28 -0.57 -1.44
N GLY A 258 11.74 0.08 -0.41
CA GLY A 258 12.29 1.32 0.12
C GLY A 258 13.70 1.19 0.69
N ALA A 259 14.17 -0.03 1.01
CA ALA A 259 15.53 -0.24 1.48
C ALA A 259 16.59 0.05 0.40
N ALA A 260 16.18 0.15 -0.87
CA ALA A 260 17.07 0.58 -1.95
C ALA A 260 17.56 2.04 -1.78
N ILE A 261 16.95 2.83 -0.89
CA ILE A 261 17.47 4.16 -0.54
C ILE A 261 18.93 4.09 -0.06
N ASP A 262 19.34 2.96 0.52
CA ASP A 262 20.69 2.74 1.03
C ASP A 262 21.71 2.34 -0.06
N VAL A 263 21.22 2.03 -1.27
CA VAL A 263 22.01 1.45 -2.36
C VAL A 263 22.63 2.52 -3.26
N PHE A 264 21.99 3.69 -3.36
CA PHE A 264 22.43 4.81 -4.19
C PHE A 264 23.07 5.90 -3.31
N ASP A 265 24.25 6.36 -3.68
CA ASP A 265 25.01 7.35 -2.89
C ASP A 265 24.25 8.69 -2.75
N ASP A 266 23.61 9.15 -3.82
CA ASP A 266 22.87 10.43 -3.88
C ASP A 266 21.34 10.25 -3.72
N SER A 267 20.92 9.23 -2.99
CA SER A 267 19.50 9.03 -2.70
C SER A 267 18.92 10.16 -1.83
N GLN A 268 17.65 10.49 -2.04
CA GLN A 268 16.97 11.55 -1.31
C GLN A 268 15.70 11.06 -0.62
N ALA A 269 15.35 11.71 0.50
CA ALA A 269 14.02 11.60 1.09
C ALA A 269 13.31 12.95 0.96
N ILE A 270 12.07 12.93 0.47
CA ILE A 270 11.27 14.13 0.24
C ILE A 270 10.12 14.13 1.25
N ARG A 271 10.08 15.14 2.12
CA ARG A 271 8.92 15.31 3.01
C ARG A 271 7.72 15.79 2.18
N VAL A 272 6.64 15.01 2.20
CA VAL A 272 5.41 15.31 1.46
C VAL A 272 4.22 15.55 2.39
N PRO A 273 3.19 16.29 1.94
CA PRO A 273 1.92 16.41 2.67
C PRO A 273 1.29 15.05 2.91
N ARG A 274 0.56 14.91 4.02
CA ARG A 274 -0.07 13.66 4.44
C ARG A 274 -1.09 13.13 3.43
N GLU A 275 -1.71 14.02 2.65
CA GLU A 275 -2.64 13.70 1.57
C GLU A 275 -2.02 12.75 0.52
N ARG A 276 -0.69 12.73 0.37
CA ARG A 276 0.01 11.80 -0.53
C ARG A 276 0.19 10.38 0.05
N PHE A 277 -0.28 10.18 1.28
CA PHE A 277 -0.23 8.93 2.02
C PHE A 277 -1.58 8.62 2.68
N ALA A 278 -2.50 8.12 1.85
CA ALA A 278 -3.83 7.65 2.24
C ALA A 278 -3.94 6.13 2.01
N PRO A 279 -3.19 5.29 2.75
CA PRO A 279 -3.28 3.85 2.62
C PRO A 279 -4.53 3.31 3.32
N VAL A 280 -5.20 2.35 2.70
CA VAL A 280 -6.24 1.55 3.38
C VAL A 280 -5.60 0.26 3.88
N LYS A 281 -5.43 0.06 5.18
CA LYS A 281 -4.83 -1.17 5.74
C LYS A 281 -5.83 -2.03 6.50
N THR A 282 -6.91 -1.40 6.98
CA THR A 282 -7.96 -2.00 7.80
C THR A 282 -9.34 -1.59 7.26
N THR A 283 -10.37 -2.23 7.78
CA THR A 283 -11.76 -1.84 7.53
C THR A 283 -12.13 -0.50 8.18
N ASN A 284 -11.39 -0.05 9.20
CA ASN A 284 -11.52 1.30 9.74
C ASN A 284 -11.17 2.36 8.67
N ASP A 285 -10.02 2.17 8.01
CA ASP A 285 -9.59 3.04 6.91
C ASP A 285 -10.57 2.98 5.74
N LEU A 286 -11.09 1.78 5.45
CA LEU A 286 -12.06 1.56 4.38
C LEU A 286 -13.38 2.27 4.67
N LEU A 287 -13.89 2.26 5.90
CA LEU A 287 -15.12 2.94 6.27
C LEU A 287 -14.97 4.45 6.08
N ALA A 288 -13.87 5.02 6.58
CA ALA A 288 -13.56 6.43 6.39
C ALA A 288 -13.51 6.77 4.90
N LEU A 289 -12.78 5.99 4.10
CA LEU A 289 -12.63 6.23 2.66
C LEU A 289 -13.94 6.10 1.89
N ARG A 290 -14.77 5.09 2.18
CA ARG A 290 -16.07 4.90 1.52
C ARG A 290 -17.07 6.00 1.87
N SER A 291 -17.00 6.53 3.10
CA SER A 291 -17.91 7.59 3.56
C SER A 291 -17.74 8.90 2.78
N ASP A 292 -18.65 9.85 3.02
CA ASP A 292 -18.57 11.22 2.50
C ASP A 292 -17.47 12.07 3.17
N ALA A 293 -16.69 11.54 4.12
CA ALA A 293 -15.50 12.22 4.63
C ALA A 293 -14.38 12.33 3.57
N TYR A 294 -14.41 11.48 2.55
CA TYR A 294 -13.53 11.54 1.39
C TYR A 294 -14.34 11.79 0.11
N VAL A 295 -13.73 12.49 -0.83
CA VAL A 295 -14.29 12.78 -2.14
C VAL A 295 -13.32 12.32 -3.23
N LEU A 296 -13.87 11.76 -4.30
CA LEU A 296 -13.12 11.50 -5.53
C LEU A 296 -13.26 12.72 -6.44
N GLY A 297 -12.16 13.44 -6.64
CA GLY A 297 -12.11 14.60 -7.53
C GLY A 297 -12.28 14.21 -9.00
N GLU A 298 -12.65 15.18 -9.84
CA GLU A 298 -12.72 15.01 -11.30
C GLU A 298 -11.37 14.60 -11.89
N ASP A 299 -10.25 14.99 -11.26
CA ASP A 299 -8.89 14.60 -11.63
C ASP A 299 -8.49 13.19 -11.18
N GLY A 300 -9.45 12.41 -10.65
CA GLY A 300 -9.24 11.06 -10.13
C GLY A 300 -8.51 11.02 -8.78
N VAL A 301 -8.22 12.17 -8.17
CA VAL A 301 -7.52 12.22 -6.87
C VAL A 301 -8.52 12.10 -5.74
N ILE A 302 -8.23 11.22 -4.79
CA ILE A 302 -8.99 11.15 -3.55
C ILE A 302 -8.43 12.15 -2.54
N GLY A 303 -9.31 12.97 -1.99
CA GLY A 303 -9.00 13.92 -0.93
C GLY A 303 -10.04 13.89 0.17
N LEU A 304 -9.74 14.52 1.30
CA LEU A 304 -10.75 14.80 2.33
C LEU A 304 -11.79 15.78 1.77
N ALA A 305 -13.03 15.59 2.18
CA ALA A 305 -14.12 16.50 1.83
C ALA A 305 -13.81 17.92 2.32
N PRO A 306 -13.95 18.97 1.47
CA PRO A 306 -13.69 20.36 1.87
C PRO A 306 -14.47 20.82 3.10
N GLU A 307 -15.66 20.26 3.31
CA GLU A 307 -16.54 20.48 4.45
C GLU A 307 -15.87 20.16 5.79
N ARG A 308 -14.87 19.27 5.81
CA ARG A 308 -14.08 18.93 7.00
C ARG A 308 -13.07 19.99 7.43
N GLY A 309 -12.82 21.00 6.58
CA GLY A 309 -11.85 22.05 6.87
C GLY A 309 -10.46 21.49 7.25
N ASN A 310 -10.03 21.73 8.48
CA ASN A 310 -8.71 21.33 8.98
C ASN A 310 -8.77 20.11 9.94
N ASP A 311 -9.93 19.46 10.08
CA ASP A 311 -10.16 18.42 11.10
C ASP A 311 -9.57 17.05 10.71
N GLY A 312 -8.91 16.96 9.55
CA GLY A 312 -8.27 15.75 9.08
C GLY A 312 -9.26 14.61 8.82
N ALA A 313 -8.75 13.38 8.67
CA ALA A 313 -9.59 12.19 8.48
C ALA A 313 -10.32 11.83 9.79
N PRO A 314 -11.58 11.32 9.73
CA PRO A 314 -12.28 10.86 10.92
C PRO A 314 -11.56 9.65 11.54
N LEU A 315 -11.55 9.59 12.87
CA LEU A 315 -10.99 8.45 13.58
C LEU A 315 -12.05 7.36 13.71
N VAL A 316 -11.86 6.25 12.99
CA VAL A 316 -12.75 5.10 13.05
C VAL A 316 -12.10 3.98 13.85
N ASP A 317 -12.83 3.43 14.82
CA ASP A 317 -12.44 2.27 15.62
C ASP A 317 -13.57 1.23 15.64
N LEU A 318 -13.44 0.19 14.83
CA LEU A 318 -14.43 -0.88 14.72
C LEU A 318 -13.95 -2.14 15.46
N ASP A 319 -14.87 -2.82 16.14
CA ASP A 319 -14.60 -4.07 16.83
C ASP A 319 -14.03 -5.13 15.86
N PRO A 320 -12.77 -5.57 16.02
CA PRO A 320 -12.16 -6.53 15.11
C PRO A 320 -12.81 -7.92 15.17
N GLN A 321 -13.65 -8.22 16.17
CA GLN A 321 -14.41 -9.47 16.21
C GLN A 321 -15.53 -9.50 15.16
N HIS A 322 -16.05 -8.35 14.76
CA HIS A 322 -17.21 -8.22 13.88
C HIS A 322 -16.90 -7.52 12.55
N PHE A 323 -15.88 -6.66 12.50
CA PHE A 323 -15.63 -5.79 11.35
C PHE A 323 -14.30 -6.05 10.66
N ARG A 324 -13.47 -6.98 11.13
CA ARG A 324 -12.11 -7.18 10.57
C ARG A 324 -12.12 -7.68 9.13
N LEU A 325 -13.05 -8.58 8.80
CA LEU A 325 -13.16 -9.17 7.46
C LEU A 325 -14.09 -8.33 6.59
N VAL A 326 -13.75 -8.13 5.32
CA VAL A 326 -14.57 -7.30 4.40
C VAL A 326 -15.98 -7.83 4.24
N GLY A 327 -16.16 -9.16 4.18
CA GLY A 327 -17.50 -9.76 4.10
C GLY A 327 -18.36 -9.40 5.31
N ASP A 328 -17.83 -9.61 6.52
CA ASP A 328 -18.54 -9.26 7.76
C ASP A 328 -18.79 -7.75 7.86
N PHE A 329 -17.81 -6.93 7.46
CA PHE A 329 -17.93 -5.49 7.39
C PHE A 329 -19.07 -5.06 6.45
N ASP A 330 -19.13 -5.59 5.22
CA ASP A 330 -20.15 -5.24 4.23
C ASP A 330 -21.56 -5.64 4.70
N GLU A 331 -21.71 -6.78 5.40
CA GLU A 331 -22.99 -7.19 6.00
C GLU A 331 -23.53 -6.19 7.04
N ARG A 332 -22.64 -5.45 7.71
CA ARG A 332 -22.97 -4.47 8.76
C ARG A 332 -23.18 -3.06 8.23
N PHE A 333 -22.85 -2.84 6.96
CA PHE A 333 -23.12 -1.62 6.21
C PHE A 333 -23.88 -1.94 4.90
N PRO A 334 -25.05 -2.61 4.97
CA PRO A 334 -25.75 -3.13 3.80
C PRO A 334 -26.22 -2.03 2.84
N ALA A 335 -26.44 -0.81 3.35
CA ALA A 335 -26.80 0.37 2.57
C ALA A 335 -25.60 1.27 2.23
N GLY A 336 -24.37 0.83 2.55
CA GLY A 336 -23.16 1.64 2.47
C GLY A 336 -22.77 2.29 3.81
N PRO A 337 -21.68 3.08 3.81
CA PRO A 337 -21.18 3.73 5.02
C PRO A 337 -22.14 4.82 5.53
N PRO A 338 -22.18 5.09 6.84
CA PRO A 338 -22.82 6.31 7.33
C PRO A 338 -22.07 7.55 6.84
N SER A 339 -22.74 8.70 6.85
CA SER A 339 -22.09 10.00 6.69
C SER A 339 -21.14 10.25 7.86
N LEU A 340 -19.88 10.51 7.54
CA LEU A 340 -18.79 10.81 8.48
C LEU A 340 -18.18 12.19 8.24
N VAL A 341 -18.68 13.00 7.30
CA VAL A 341 -18.13 14.33 7.00
C VAL A 341 -18.06 15.24 8.25
N ASP A 342 -19.05 15.17 9.14
CA ASP A 342 -19.09 15.92 10.41
C ASP A 342 -18.55 15.10 11.61
N CYS A 343 -18.00 13.90 11.36
CA CYS A 343 -17.52 12.98 12.40
C CYS A 343 -16.05 13.28 12.78
N GLU A 344 -15.77 13.43 14.07
CA GLU A 344 -14.41 13.44 14.61
C GLU A 344 -13.94 12.02 14.93
N ARG A 345 -14.78 11.25 15.63
CA ARG A 345 -14.49 9.87 16.02
C ARG A 345 -15.76 9.02 16.02
N LEU A 346 -15.65 7.81 15.47
CA LEU A 346 -16.66 6.76 15.57
C LEU A 346 -16.01 5.51 16.19
N THR A 347 -16.47 5.12 17.37
CA THR A 347 -16.11 3.85 18.00
C THR A 347 -17.32 2.91 17.98
N VAL A 348 -17.15 1.70 17.48
CA VAL A 348 -18.20 0.67 17.43
C VAL A 348 -17.72 -0.58 18.14
N THR A 349 -18.40 -0.96 19.23
CA THR A 349 -18.10 -2.15 20.03
C THR A 349 -19.22 -3.17 19.91
N GLY A 350 -18.91 -4.44 19.65
CA GLY A 350 -19.91 -5.50 19.47
C GLY A 350 -20.60 -5.50 18.10
N ASP A 351 -21.64 -6.32 17.95
CA ASP A 351 -22.32 -6.56 16.67
C ASP A 351 -23.34 -5.46 16.34
N VAL A 352 -22.91 -4.45 15.57
CA VAL A 352 -23.75 -3.31 15.19
C VAL A 352 -23.94 -3.27 13.68
N THR A 353 -25.18 -3.06 13.23
CA THR A 353 -25.50 -2.87 11.80
C THR A 353 -26.11 -1.50 11.58
N PHE A 354 -25.69 -0.82 10.51
CA PHE A 354 -26.12 0.53 10.14
C PHE A 354 -27.15 0.48 9.01
N GLY A 355 -28.27 1.17 9.20
CA GLY A 355 -29.28 1.43 8.17
C GLY A 355 -28.82 2.44 7.12
N ALA A 356 -29.71 2.77 6.20
CA ALA A 356 -29.47 3.78 5.16
C ALA A 356 -29.42 5.20 5.75
N ASP A 357 -28.69 6.09 5.10
CA ASP A 357 -28.68 7.54 5.38
C ASP A 357 -28.38 7.92 6.85
N VAL A 358 -27.64 7.07 7.59
CA VAL A 358 -27.21 7.36 8.96
C VAL A 358 -26.15 8.46 8.94
N VAL A 359 -26.24 9.43 9.86
CA VAL A 359 -25.29 10.54 9.99
C VAL A 359 -24.60 10.49 11.35
N VAL A 360 -23.27 10.56 11.36
CA VAL A 360 -22.45 10.62 12.58
C VAL A 360 -21.82 12.01 12.71
N ARG A 361 -22.01 12.66 13.87
CA ARG A 361 -21.47 13.99 14.16
C ARG A 361 -20.69 14.02 15.47
N GLY A 362 -19.51 14.65 15.45
CA GLY A 362 -18.66 14.77 16.63
C GLY A 362 -17.99 13.45 17.02
N SER A 363 -17.94 13.15 18.33
CA SER A 363 -17.31 11.94 18.85
C SER A 363 -18.38 10.97 19.38
N VAL A 364 -18.65 9.90 18.63
CA VAL A 364 -19.74 8.95 18.88
C VAL A 364 -19.21 7.56 19.23
N GLU A 365 -19.80 6.96 20.26
CA GLU A 365 -19.60 5.55 20.62
C GLU A 365 -20.92 4.78 20.49
N VAL A 366 -20.87 3.63 19.83
CA VAL A 366 -22.02 2.74 19.63
C VAL A 366 -21.68 1.35 20.16
N GLU A 367 -22.52 0.83 21.05
CA GLU A 367 -22.38 -0.50 21.62
C GLU A 367 -23.49 -1.42 21.11
N GLY A 368 -23.09 -2.63 20.69
CA GLY A 368 -23.95 -3.70 20.23
C GLY A 368 -24.22 -4.78 21.29
N PRO A 369 -25.09 -5.76 21.00
CA PRO A 369 -25.75 -5.96 19.71
C PRO A 369 -26.85 -4.93 19.44
N ARG A 370 -26.80 -4.26 18.28
CA ARG A 370 -27.74 -3.16 17.96
C ARG A 370 -27.92 -2.95 16.45
N GLN A 371 -29.16 -2.69 16.03
CA GLN A 371 -29.45 -2.11 14.72
C GLN A 371 -29.59 -0.59 14.86
N ILE A 372 -28.90 0.16 13.99
CA ILE A 372 -29.12 1.60 13.81
C ILE A 372 -30.12 1.78 12.67
N GLU A 373 -31.23 2.45 12.97
CA GLU A 373 -32.33 2.67 12.02
C GLU A 373 -31.94 3.63 10.90
N ASP A 374 -32.66 3.55 9.78
CA ASP A 374 -32.49 4.44 8.64
C ASP A 374 -32.68 5.92 9.05
N GLY A 375 -31.84 6.79 8.52
CA GLY A 375 -31.89 8.23 8.77
C GLY A 375 -31.51 8.66 10.20
N ALA A 376 -31.01 7.74 11.03
CA ALA A 376 -30.59 8.08 12.39
C ALA A 376 -29.45 9.11 12.39
N VAL A 377 -29.54 10.09 13.27
CA VAL A 377 -28.45 11.04 13.54
C VAL A 377 -27.83 10.69 14.89
N LEU A 378 -26.59 10.22 14.86
CA LEU A 378 -25.79 9.92 16.04
C LEU A 378 -24.89 11.14 16.31
N GLN A 379 -25.01 11.73 17.49
CA GLN A 379 -24.30 12.97 17.83
C GLN A 379 -23.71 12.89 19.25
N GLY A 380 -22.44 13.26 19.40
CA GLY A 380 -21.70 13.25 20.66
C GLY A 380 -20.71 14.40 20.80
#